data_AF-A0A2H0ADV1-F1
#
_entry.id   AF-A0A2H0ADV1-F1
#
_cell.length_a   1.000
_cell.length_b   1.000
_cell.length_c   1.000
_cell.angle_alpha   90.00
_cell.angle_beta   90.00
_cell.angle_gamma   90.00
#
_symmetry.space_group_name_H-M   'P 1'
#
loop_
_entity.id
_entity.type
_entity.pdbx_description
1 polymer ?
#
loop_
_entity_poly.entity_id
_entity_poly.type
_entity_poly.pdbx_seq_one_letter_code
_entity_poly.pdbx_strand_id
1 'polypeptide(L)'
;SQGGELILSRDAKLLASKHNAVALVTGTYALTPDTVIVNVRFIDAGGQDVLSVAGLEIQRSRAINALLASGAEGGGGDGGGGDRPFELSGYER
;
A
#
# COMPACT_ATOMS: atom_id res chain seq x y z
N SER A 1 6.16 -0.59 -6.17
CA SER A 1 6.75 0.72 -5.80
C SER A 1 7.76 0.56 -4.67
N GLN A 2 9.06 0.78 -4.93
CA GLN A 2 10.13 0.51 -3.95
C GLN A 2 10.04 1.35 -2.65
N GLY A 3 9.40 2.53 -2.67
CA GLY A 3 9.28 3.39 -1.48
C GLY A 3 8.35 2.86 -0.37
N GLY A 4 7.39 1.99 -0.71
CA GLY A 4 6.46 1.42 0.27
C GLY A 4 7.08 0.34 1.15
N GLU A 5 8.01 -0.45 0.61
CA GLU A 5 8.74 -1.49 1.36
C GLU A 5 9.78 -0.89 2.31
N LEU A 6 10.38 0.25 1.94
CA LEU A 6 11.42 0.94 2.73
C LEU A 6 10.88 1.62 4.01
N ILE A 7 9.59 1.92 4.05
CA ILE A 7 8.92 2.50 5.23
C ILE A 7 8.79 1.47 6.38
N LEU A 8 8.95 0.17 6.08
CA LEU A 8 8.87 -0.92 7.05
C LEU A 8 10.25 -1.52 7.41
N SER A 9 11.33 -1.12 6.74
CA SER A 9 12.70 -1.53 7.05
C SER A 9 13.46 -0.44 7.83
N ARG A 10 14.70 -0.72 8.23
CA ARG A 10 15.62 0.23 8.90
C ARG A 10 15.92 1.50 8.05
N ASP A 11 15.37 1.58 6.85
CA ASP A 11 15.58 2.65 5.88
C ASP A 11 14.64 3.85 6.06
N ALA A 12 13.68 3.79 6.97
CA ALA A 12 12.81 4.92 7.33
C ALA A 12 13.60 6.20 7.68
N LYS A 13 14.72 6.05 8.41
CA LYS A 13 15.61 7.16 8.77
C LYS A 13 16.38 7.72 7.56
N LEU A 14 16.76 6.85 6.62
CA LEU A 14 17.41 7.23 5.36
C LEU A 14 16.43 7.93 4.42
N LEU A 15 15.17 7.48 4.40
CA LEU A 15 14.10 8.10 3.61
C LEU A 15 13.75 9.48 4.16
N ALA A 16 13.65 9.61 5.49
CA ALA A 16 13.39 10.89 6.14
C ALA A 16 14.49 11.93 5.87
N SER A 17 15.77 11.54 5.96
CA SER A 17 16.88 12.46 5.67
C SER A 17 16.93 12.86 4.19
N LYS A 18 16.62 11.95 3.27
CA LYS A 18 16.57 12.23 1.83
C LYS A 18 15.44 13.19 1.44
N HIS A 19 14.32 13.14 2.16
CA HIS A 19 13.12 13.94 1.86
C HIS A 19 12.90 15.12 2.82
N ASN A 20 13.84 15.38 3.75
CA ASN A 20 13.68 16.36 4.82
C ASN A 20 12.34 16.21 5.57
N ALA A 21 11.90 14.97 5.77
CA ALA A 21 10.64 14.67 6.42
C ALA A 21 10.83 14.72 7.94
N VAL A 22 9.90 15.36 8.64
CA VAL A 22 9.91 15.46 10.11
C VAL A 22 9.14 14.33 10.78
N ALA A 23 8.33 13.60 10.02
CA ALA A 23 7.59 12.44 10.50
C ALA A 23 7.18 11.54 9.33
N LEU A 24 6.84 10.29 9.64
CA LEU A 24 6.44 9.26 8.70
C LEU A 24 5.07 8.70 9.07
N VAL A 25 4.25 8.43 8.05
CA VAL A 25 3.03 7.65 8.19
C VAL A 25 3.27 6.28 7.58
N THR A 26 3.14 5.24 8.39
CA THR A 26 3.30 3.85 7.97
C THR A 26 2.10 3.03 8.40
N GLY A 27 1.84 1.92 7.74
CA GLY A 27 0.72 1.07 8.10
C GLY A 27 0.71 -0.26 7.39
N THR A 28 -0.16 -1.14 7.88
CA THR A 28 -0.48 -2.41 7.24
C THR A 28 -1.96 -2.43 6.92
N TYR A 29 -2.32 -3.26 5.96
CA TYR A 29 -3.70 -3.58 5.70
C TYR A 29 -3.87 -5.09 5.55
N ALA A 30 -5.06 -5.57 5.94
CA ALA A 30 -5.50 -6.94 5.71
C ALA A 30 -6.82 -6.92 4.94
N LEU A 31 -6.95 -7.84 3.98
CA LEU A 31 -8.16 -7.99 3.17
C LEU A 31 -9.00 -9.15 3.71
N THR A 32 -10.28 -8.91 3.92
CA THR A 32 -11.31 -9.93 4.12
C THR A 32 -12.25 -9.96 2.90
N PRO A 33 -13.23 -10.87 2.84
CA PRO A 33 -14.20 -10.88 1.74
C PRO A 33 -14.91 -9.53 1.54
N ASP A 34 -15.27 -8.85 2.62
CA ASP A 34 -16.13 -7.65 2.63
C ASP A 34 -15.47 -6.41 3.21
N THR A 35 -14.32 -6.53 3.88
CA THR A 35 -13.72 -5.45 4.67
C THR A 35 -12.23 -5.33 4.40
N VAL A 36 -11.71 -4.11 4.52
CA VAL A 36 -10.28 -3.81 4.61
C VAL A 36 -9.99 -3.33 6.02
N ILE A 37 -9.13 -4.02 6.73
CA ILE A 37 -8.68 -3.63 8.07
C ILE A 37 -7.36 -2.89 7.90
N VAL A 38 -7.31 -1.63 8.33
CA VAL A 38 -6.12 -0.76 8.18
C VAL A 38 -5.58 -0.41 9.56
N ASN A 39 -4.28 -0.60 9.75
CA ASN A 39 -3.55 -0.14 10.93
C ASN A 39 -2.51 0.89 10.50
N VAL A 40 -2.55 2.08 11.09
CA VAL A 40 -1.65 3.19 10.75
C VAL A 40 -0.88 3.65 11.99
N ARG A 41 0.38 4.03 11.80
CA ARG A 41 1.26 4.62 12.80
C ARG A 41 1.85 5.91 12.26
N PHE A 42 1.83 6.94 13.09
CA PHE A 42 2.56 8.19 12.86
C PHE A 42 3.82 8.17 13.71
N ILE A 43 4.98 8.30 13.07
CA ILE A 43 6.28 8.06 13.69
C ILE A 43 7.17 9.28 13.49
N ASP A 44 7.90 9.68 14.53
CA ASP A 44 8.95 10.69 14.41
C ASP A 44 10.07 10.22 13.48
N ALA A 45 10.52 11.11 12.60
CA ALA A 45 11.57 10.81 11.62
C ALA A 45 12.97 10.60 12.23
N GLY A 46 13.23 11.19 13.40
CA GLY A 46 14.48 11.07 14.16
C GLY A 46 14.72 9.65 14.70
N GLY A 47 13.62 8.89 14.83
CA GLY A 47 13.65 7.44 14.71
C GLY A 47 13.53 6.70 16.02
N GLN A 48 12.32 6.68 16.59
CA GLN A 48 11.73 5.51 17.26
C GLN A 48 10.37 5.80 17.90
N ASP A 49 10.03 7.08 18.08
CA ASP A 49 8.80 7.46 18.78
C ASP A 49 7.59 7.32 17.87
N VAL A 50 6.63 6.51 18.33
CA VAL A 50 5.30 6.47 17.75
C VAL A 50 4.49 7.60 18.37
N LEU A 51 4.23 8.63 17.57
CA LEU A 51 3.48 9.82 17.97
C LEU A 51 1.98 9.52 18.06
N SER A 52 1.47 8.61 17.23
CA SER A 52 0.07 8.19 17.23
C SER A 52 -0.14 6.85 16.53
N VAL A 53 -1.23 6.16 16.90
CA VAL A 53 -1.72 4.96 16.23
C VAL A 53 -3.21 5.08 15.96
N ALA A 54 -3.66 4.53 14.83
CA ALA A 54 -5.07 4.47 14.47
C ALA A 54 -5.39 3.14 13.78
N GLY A 55 -6.60 2.63 14.03
CA GLY A 55 -7.15 1.47 13.36
C GLY A 55 -8.51 1.82 12.75
N LEU A 56 -8.77 1.32 11.54
CA LEU A 56 -10.03 1.53 10.84
C LEU A 56 -10.44 0.24 10.09
N GLU A 57 -11.73 -0.05 10.13
CA GLU A 57 -12.38 -1.02 9.27
C GLU A 57 -13.14 -0.30 8.16
N ILE A 58 -12.82 -0.63 6.91
CA ILE A 58 -13.42 -0.02 5.73
C ILE A 58 -14.22 -1.08 5.00
N GLN A 59 -15.53 -0.88 4.91
CA GLN A 59 -16.39 -1.73 4.08
C GLN A 59 -15.99 -1.61 2.61
N ARG A 60 -15.81 -2.77 1.96
CA ARG A 60 -15.43 -2.81 0.55
C ARG A 60 -16.58 -2.30 -0.30
N SER A 61 -16.21 -1.48 -1.26
CA SER A 61 -17.10 -0.95 -2.27
C SER A 61 -16.43 -1.05 -3.64
N ARG A 62 -17.17 -0.76 -4.72
CA ARG A 62 -16.59 -0.70 -6.06
C ARG A 62 -15.38 0.25 -6.11
N ALA A 63 -15.46 1.39 -5.42
CA ALA A 63 -14.36 2.36 -5.38
C ALA A 63 -13.13 1.82 -4.63
N ILE A 64 -13.33 1.20 -3.46
CA ILE A 64 -12.23 0.60 -2.68
C ILE A 64 -11.57 -0.54 -3.48
N ASN A 65 -12.37 -1.37 -4.14
CA ASN A 65 -11.86 -2.47 -4.97
C ASN A 65 -11.04 -1.96 -6.17
N ALA A 66 -11.43 -0.86 -6.80
CA ALA A 66 -10.66 -0.24 -7.87
C ALA A 66 -9.30 0.27 -7.36
N LEU A 67 -9.25 0.90 -6.18
CA LEU A 67 -7.99 1.34 -5.57
C LEU A 67 -7.06 0.16 -5.28
N LEU A 68 -7.59 -0.93 -4.73
CA LEU A 68 -6.83 -2.16 -4.47
C LEU A 68 -6.27 -2.79 -5.75
N ALA A 69 -7.05 -2.79 -6.84
CA ALA A 69 -6.60 -3.30 -8.14
C ALA A 69 -5.49 -2.43 -8.76
N SER A 70 -5.64 -1.10 -8.74
CA SER A 70 -4.63 -0.18 -9.26
C SER A 70 -3.30 -0.23 -8.50
N GLY A 71 -3.34 -0.55 -7.21
CA GLY A 71 -2.15 -0.74 -6.38
C GLY A 71 -1.36 -2.00 -6.74
N ALA A 72 -2.04 -3.03 -7.25
CA ALA A 72 -1.41 -4.28 -7.67
C ALA A 72 -0.65 -4.15 -9.01
N GLU A 73 -1.11 -3.28 -9.92
CA GLU A 73 -0.48 -3.06 -11.22
C GLU A 73 0.83 -2.24 -11.12
N GLY A 74 1.05 -1.50 -10.03
CA GLY A 74 2.28 -0.73 -9.76
C GLY A 74 3.48 -1.55 -9.21
N GLY A 75 3.40 -2.87 -9.24
CA GLY A 75 4.41 -3.83 -8.76
C GLY A 75 5.16 -4.60 -9.86
N GLY A 76 5.10 -4.16 -11.12
CA GLY A 76 5.72 -4.86 -12.25
C GLY A 76 7.25 -4.83 -12.24
N GLY A 77 7.85 -5.98 -11.95
CA GLY A 77 9.28 -6.28 -12.12
C GLY A 77 9.52 -7.77 -12.34
N ASP A 78 9.42 -8.16 -13.62
CA ASP A 78 10.00 -9.31 -14.34
C ASP A 78 10.07 -10.72 -13.71
N GLY A 79 9.52 -11.70 -14.42
CA GLY A 79 9.55 -13.12 -14.05
C GLY A 79 8.65 -14.05 -14.88
N GLY A 80 8.90 -14.12 -16.20
CA GLY A 80 8.74 -15.31 -17.05
C GLY A 80 7.46 -16.18 -17.01
N GLY A 81 6.67 -16.06 -18.09
CA GLY A 81 6.14 -17.20 -18.86
C GLY A 81 4.91 -17.98 -18.36
N GLY A 82 3.85 -17.98 -19.18
CA GLY A 82 2.92 -19.12 -19.29
C GLY A 82 1.43 -18.81 -19.08
N ASP A 83 0.73 -18.67 -20.21
CA ASP A 83 -0.70 -18.93 -20.45
C ASP A 83 -1.76 -18.23 -19.58
N ARG A 84 -2.43 -17.20 -20.13
CA ARG A 84 -3.73 -17.33 -20.86
C ARG A 84 -4.13 -15.97 -21.49
N PRO A 85 -4.78 -15.98 -22.67
CA PRO A 85 -5.21 -14.75 -23.34
C PRO A 85 -6.34 -14.06 -22.55
N PHE A 86 -6.14 -12.78 -22.23
CA PHE A 86 -7.17 -11.88 -21.72
C PHE A 86 -8.13 -11.56 -22.88
N GLU A 87 -9.23 -12.31 -23.00
CA GLU A 87 -10.33 -11.91 -23.88
C GLU A 87 -11.08 -10.74 -23.25
N LEU A 88 -10.83 -9.54 -23.80
CA LEU A 88 -11.77 -8.44 -23.74
C LEU A 88 -12.90 -8.73 -24.72
N SER A 89 -13.93 -9.46 -24.29
CA SER A 89 -15.20 -9.54 -25.00
C SER A 89 -16.11 -8.42 -24.52
N GLY A 90 -16.58 -7.63 -25.49
CA GLY A 90 -17.23 -6.35 -25.28
C GLY A 90 -18.57 -6.41 -24.58
N TYR A 91 -18.96 -5.25 -24.05
CA TYR A 91 -20.37 -4.93 -23.88
C TYR A 91 -20.64 -3.60 -24.59
N GLU A 92 -21.16 -3.71 -25.81
CA GLU A 92 -21.98 -2.67 -26.40
C GLU A 92 -23.36 -2.69 -25.74
N ARG A 93 -23.83 -1.47 -25.41
CA ARG A 93 -25.15 -1.03 -24.91
C ARG A 93 -25.54 -1.36 -23.47
#